data_AF-A0A9D8APR0-F1
#
_entry.id   AF-A0A9D8APR0-F1
#
_cell.length_a   1.000
_cell.length_b   1.000
_cell.length_c   1.000
_cell.angle_alpha   90.00
_cell.angle_beta   90.00
_cell.angle_gamma   90.00
#
_symmetry.space_group_name_H-M   'P 1'
#
loop_
_entity.id
_entity.type
_entity.pdbx_description
1 polymer ?
#
loop_
_entity_poly.entity_id
_entity_poly.type
_entity_poly.pdbx_seq_one_letter_code
_entity_poly.pdbx_strand_id
1 'polypeptide(L)'
;MPVRLLFLDRDGTLNRTLGRRPPNAPDEVELLPGVEAVLSRYVSDGWRLVIVTNQGGVGAGYLTEAQAHAVQQRVIDLLPVPVSASYLCPHMPGGAVPEYAIDCPNRKPRPGFVLNALCAFEARPGDCLLVGDAITDKQVAEAAGVPFRWADRFFGRPIDRGLHALDGSWVQVRQVGELDPLGGPAGADRDMCLVAEKDGEIIGRLCLLRAQGAANWTLDVGDAHRGTGIEALLAQTALEWIGDRQELRRSVADLLTGLSSEG
;
A
#
# COMPACT_ATOMS: atom_id res chain seq x y z
N MET A 1 -14.18 -9.20 -26.35
CA MET A 1 -14.22 -8.20 -25.27
C MET A 1 -12.78 -7.77 -24.99
N PRO A 2 -12.52 -6.52 -24.59
CA PRO A 2 -11.15 -6.10 -24.24
C PRO A 2 -10.62 -6.94 -23.07
N VAL A 3 -9.32 -7.28 -23.11
CA VAL A 3 -8.66 -7.98 -22.01
C VAL A 3 -8.51 -7.01 -20.84
N ARG A 4 -8.99 -7.41 -19.67
CA ARG A 4 -8.90 -6.63 -18.43
C ARG A 4 -7.93 -7.32 -17.49
N LEU A 5 -6.85 -6.63 -17.13
CA LEU A 5 -5.87 -7.12 -16.18
C LEU A 5 -6.09 -6.48 -14.82
N LEU A 6 -6.12 -7.31 -13.78
CA LEU A 6 -6.04 -6.88 -12.40
C LEU A 6 -4.61 -7.13 -11.92
N PHE A 7 -3.82 -6.06 -11.89
CA PHE A 7 -2.48 -6.06 -11.33
C PHE A 7 -2.55 -5.99 -9.82
N LEU A 8 -1.81 -6.87 -9.15
CA LEU A 8 -1.81 -7.02 -7.71
C LEU A 8 -0.37 -6.99 -7.21
N ASP A 9 -0.08 -6.09 -6.27
CA ASP A 9 1.07 -6.29 -5.39
C ASP A 9 0.85 -7.54 -4.50
N ARG A 10 1.92 -8.05 -3.88
CA ARG A 10 1.92 -9.28 -3.09
C ARG A 10 1.87 -9.00 -1.58
N ASP A 11 2.91 -8.37 -1.03
CA ASP A 11 3.14 -8.26 0.42
C ASP A 11 2.48 -7.00 0.99
N GLY A 12 1.51 -7.15 1.90
CA GLY A 12 0.64 -6.05 2.35
C GLY A 12 -0.64 -5.91 1.52
N THR A 13 -0.64 -6.48 0.32
CA THR A 13 -1.78 -6.48 -0.60
C THR A 13 -2.55 -7.81 -0.60
N LEU A 14 -1.90 -8.91 -0.99
CA LEU A 14 -2.49 -10.25 -1.04
C LEU A 14 -2.21 -11.05 0.23
N ASN A 15 -0.96 -11.07 0.70
CA ASN A 15 -0.57 -11.72 1.94
C ASN A 15 -0.11 -10.70 2.98
N ARG A 16 -0.16 -11.10 4.26
CA ARG A 16 0.34 -10.26 5.35
C ARG A 16 1.85 -10.10 5.29
N THR A 17 2.33 -8.99 5.82
CA THR A 17 3.72 -8.80 6.22
C THR A 17 3.94 -9.31 7.65
N LEU A 18 5.18 -9.67 7.98
CA LEU A 18 5.61 -10.11 9.31
C LEU A 18 6.36 -8.97 10.01
N GLY A 19 5.61 -8.08 10.66
CA GLY A 19 6.18 -6.87 11.24
C GLY A 19 6.76 -5.97 10.14
N ARG A 20 8.08 -5.77 10.13
CA ARG A 20 8.77 -4.91 9.15
C ARG A 20 9.25 -5.63 7.88
N ARG A 21 9.02 -6.93 7.75
CA ARG A 21 9.50 -7.71 6.59
C ARG A 21 8.39 -8.52 5.94
N PRO A 22 8.50 -8.86 4.65
CA PRO A 22 7.64 -9.87 4.05
C PRO A 22 7.98 -11.29 4.55
N PRO A 23 7.12 -12.29 4.25
CA PRO A 23 7.45 -13.70 4.38
C PRO A 23 8.71 -14.06 3.58
N ASN A 24 9.62 -14.82 4.20
CA ASN A 24 10.84 -15.33 3.57
C ASN A 24 10.79 -16.86 3.36
N ALA A 25 9.74 -17.51 3.84
CA ALA A 25 9.49 -18.94 3.66
C ALA A 25 7.99 -19.21 3.34
N PRO A 26 7.67 -20.29 2.60
CA PRO A 26 6.29 -20.62 2.25
C PRO A 26 5.34 -20.80 3.45
N ASP A 27 5.80 -21.37 4.55
CA ASP A 27 5.01 -21.60 5.76
C ASP A 27 4.68 -20.31 6.53
N GLU A 28 5.38 -19.22 6.24
CA GLU A 28 5.09 -17.88 6.76
C GLU A 28 3.96 -17.17 5.99
N VAL A 29 3.54 -17.69 4.83
CA VAL A 29 2.54 -17.05 3.97
C VAL A 29 1.14 -17.25 4.53
N GLU A 30 0.46 -16.13 4.72
CA GLU A 30 -0.96 -16.08 5.09
C GLU A 30 -1.65 -14.98 4.28
N LEU A 31 -2.73 -15.35 3.58
CA LEU A 31 -3.53 -14.40 2.82
C LEU A 31 -4.25 -13.43 3.75
N LEU A 32 -4.36 -12.19 3.31
CA LEU A 32 -5.11 -11.18 4.04
C LEU A 32 -6.63 -11.43 3.92
N PRO A 33 -7.42 -11.08 4.94
CA PRO A 33 -8.86 -11.23 4.91
C PRO A 33 -9.51 -10.55 3.69
N GLY A 34 -10.52 -11.21 3.11
CA GLY A 34 -11.31 -10.68 1.99
C GLY A 34 -10.68 -10.87 0.59
N VAL A 35 -9.39 -11.23 0.49
CA VAL A 35 -8.70 -11.44 -0.79
C VAL A 35 -9.42 -12.48 -1.66
N GLU A 36 -9.74 -13.64 -1.08
CA GLU A 36 -10.38 -14.75 -1.78
C GLU A 36 -11.71 -14.35 -2.43
N ALA A 37 -12.60 -13.73 -1.65
CA ALA A 37 -13.94 -13.36 -2.10
C ALA A 37 -13.90 -12.28 -3.19
N VAL A 38 -13.06 -11.26 -3.03
CA VAL A 38 -12.95 -10.17 -4.01
C VAL A 38 -12.34 -10.66 -5.32
N LEU A 39 -11.25 -11.42 -5.26
CA LEU A 39 -10.60 -11.91 -6.47
C LEU A 39 -11.47 -12.92 -7.24
N SER A 40 -12.22 -13.76 -6.53
CA SER A 40 -13.20 -14.67 -7.13
C SER A 40 -14.22 -13.92 -7.99
N ARG A 41 -14.73 -12.79 -7.49
CA ARG A 41 -15.66 -11.92 -8.24
C ARG A 41 -15.00 -11.30 -9.47
N TYR A 42 -13.79 -10.79 -9.35
CA TYR A 42 -13.09 -10.19 -10.49
C TYR A 42 -12.83 -11.23 -11.60
N VAL A 43 -12.41 -12.44 -11.22
CA VAL A 43 -12.19 -13.52 -12.20
C VAL A 43 -13.50 -13.99 -12.82
N SER A 44 -14.59 -14.14 -12.04
CA SER A 44 -15.92 -14.46 -12.60
C SER A 44 -16.42 -13.38 -13.56
N ASP A 45 -16.06 -12.12 -13.31
CA ASP A 45 -16.37 -10.99 -14.18
C ASP A 45 -15.46 -10.94 -15.41
N GLY A 46 -14.52 -11.87 -15.59
CA GLY A 46 -13.66 -11.99 -16.77
C GLY A 46 -12.33 -11.24 -16.69
N TRP A 47 -11.89 -10.84 -15.49
CA TRP A 47 -10.56 -10.26 -15.29
C TRP A 47 -9.49 -11.35 -15.21
N ARG A 48 -8.28 -11.01 -15.67
CA ARG A 48 -7.08 -11.85 -15.55
C ARG A 48 -6.17 -11.28 -14.48
N LEU A 49 -5.77 -12.12 -13.53
CA LEU A 49 -4.92 -11.68 -12.42
C LEU A 49 -3.45 -11.70 -12.82
N VAL A 50 -2.75 -10.61 -12.51
CA VAL A 50 -1.30 -10.49 -12.71
C VAL A 50 -0.64 -10.02 -11.42
N ILE A 51 0.26 -10.81 -10.86
CA ILE A 51 1.00 -10.42 -9.65
C ILE A 51 2.28 -9.68 -10.06
N VAL A 52 2.58 -8.54 -9.43
CA VAL A 52 3.82 -7.77 -9.64
C VAL A 52 4.43 -7.38 -8.30
N THR A 53 5.57 -7.98 -7.95
CA THR A 53 6.19 -7.80 -6.63
C THR A 53 7.68 -7.47 -6.68
N ASN A 54 8.12 -6.62 -5.76
CA ASN A 54 9.53 -6.39 -5.46
C ASN A 54 9.97 -7.34 -4.34
N GLN A 55 10.96 -8.19 -4.61
CA GLN A 55 11.54 -9.12 -3.63
C GLN A 55 13.00 -8.74 -3.33
N GLY A 56 13.18 -7.49 -2.88
CA GLY A 56 14.51 -6.91 -2.60
C GLY A 56 15.28 -7.61 -1.48
N GLY A 57 14.62 -8.47 -0.68
CA GLY A 57 15.31 -9.31 0.29
C GLY A 57 16.38 -10.22 -0.34
N VAL A 58 16.24 -10.55 -1.64
CA VAL A 58 17.26 -11.26 -2.40
C VAL A 58 18.52 -10.40 -2.55
N GLY A 59 18.38 -9.17 -3.06
CA GLY A 59 19.49 -8.23 -3.14
C GLY A 59 20.06 -7.77 -1.80
N ALA A 60 19.27 -7.83 -0.74
CA ALA A 60 19.74 -7.59 0.63
C ALA A 60 20.47 -8.81 1.26
N GLY A 61 20.38 -10.00 0.65
CA GLY A 61 21.00 -11.22 1.16
C GLY A 61 20.21 -11.93 2.27
N TYR A 62 18.93 -11.60 2.48
CA TYR A 62 18.07 -12.25 3.48
C TYR A 62 17.49 -13.58 3.01
N LEU A 63 17.37 -13.78 1.70
CA LEU A 63 16.88 -15.01 1.08
C LEU A 63 17.45 -15.16 -0.34
N THR A 64 17.44 -16.37 -0.86
CA THR A 64 17.80 -16.66 -2.26
C THR A 64 16.65 -16.35 -3.20
N GLU A 65 16.93 -16.15 -4.49
CA GLU A 65 15.88 -16.01 -5.51
C GLU A 65 14.95 -17.23 -5.55
N ALA A 66 15.49 -18.44 -5.41
CA ALA A 66 14.69 -19.67 -5.33
C ALA A 66 13.70 -19.66 -4.15
N GLN A 67 14.12 -19.19 -2.97
CA GLN A 67 13.22 -19.02 -1.82
C GLN A 67 12.15 -17.96 -2.10
N ALA A 68 12.51 -16.84 -2.72
CA ALA A 68 11.55 -15.79 -3.08
C ALA A 68 10.48 -16.31 -4.06
N HIS A 69 10.88 -17.13 -5.04
CA HIS A 69 9.96 -17.82 -5.95
C HIS A 69 9.09 -18.87 -5.23
N ALA A 70 9.64 -19.61 -4.27
CA ALA A 70 8.85 -20.56 -3.48
C ALA A 70 7.77 -19.86 -2.64
N VAL A 71 8.08 -18.71 -2.05
CA VAL A 71 7.09 -17.86 -1.35
C VAL A 71 6.02 -17.36 -2.32
N GLN A 72 6.41 -16.86 -3.49
CA GLN A 72 5.45 -16.41 -4.51
C GLN A 72 4.54 -17.54 -4.98
N GLN A 73 5.10 -18.72 -5.23
CA GLN A 73 4.31 -19.89 -5.63
C GLN A 73 3.31 -20.26 -4.53
N ARG A 74 3.73 -20.20 -3.26
CA ARG A 74 2.82 -20.45 -2.14
C ARG A 74 1.67 -19.46 -2.05
N VAL A 75 1.91 -18.17 -2.32
CA VAL A 75 0.83 -17.18 -2.42
C VAL A 75 -0.14 -17.57 -3.54
N ILE A 76 0.36 -17.93 -4.71
CA ILE A 76 -0.46 -18.36 -5.86
C ILE A 76 -1.29 -19.59 -5.51
N ASP A 77 -0.69 -20.61 -4.89
CA ASP A 77 -1.35 -21.87 -4.52
C ASP A 77 -2.48 -21.68 -3.49
N LEU A 78 -2.40 -20.62 -2.68
CA LEU A 78 -3.44 -20.29 -1.70
C LEU A 78 -4.61 -19.51 -2.31
N LEU A 79 -4.44 -18.89 -3.49
CA LEU A 79 -5.53 -18.15 -4.13
C LEU A 79 -6.57 -19.13 -4.69
N PRO A 80 -7.88 -18.87 -4.51
CA PRO A 80 -8.95 -19.74 -5.00
C PRO A 80 -9.19 -19.62 -6.51
N VAL A 81 -8.37 -18.84 -7.20
CA VAL A 81 -8.56 -18.45 -8.60
C VAL A 81 -7.24 -18.45 -9.37
N PRO A 82 -7.27 -18.70 -10.69
CA PRO A 82 -6.06 -18.75 -11.49
C PRO A 82 -5.36 -17.40 -11.59
N VAL A 83 -4.04 -17.42 -11.43
CA VAL A 83 -3.15 -16.30 -11.73
C VAL A 83 -2.66 -16.45 -13.18
N SER A 84 -2.91 -15.44 -14.01
CA SER A 84 -2.56 -15.49 -15.45
C SER A 84 -1.09 -15.21 -15.70
N ALA A 85 -0.46 -14.38 -14.86
CA ALA A 85 0.99 -14.15 -14.87
C ALA A 85 1.46 -13.67 -13.49
N SER A 86 2.73 -13.91 -13.17
CA SER A 86 3.33 -13.41 -11.94
C SER A 86 4.76 -12.97 -12.20
N TYR A 87 5.10 -11.75 -11.80
CA TYR A 87 6.39 -11.12 -12.01
C TYR A 87 7.04 -10.75 -10.68
N LEU A 88 8.31 -11.12 -10.53
CA LEU A 88 9.11 -10.94 -9.33
C LEU A 88 10.39 -10.19 -9.69
N CYS A 89 10.68 -9.09 -8.99
CA CYS A 89 11.95 -8.39 -9.15
C CYS A 89 12.85 -8.67 -7.93
N PRO A 90 13.95 -9.45 -8.07
CA PRO A 90 14.86 -9.73 -6.95
C PRO A 90 15.84 -8.57 -6.68
N HIS A 91 15.99 -7.65 -7.64
CA HIS A 91 16.98 -6.58 -7.59
C HIS A 91 16.67 -5.55 -6.49
N MET A 92 17.73 -5.03 -5.87
CA MET A 92 17.69 -3.94 -4.89
C MET A 92 18.88 -3.00 -5.16
N PRO A 93 18.66 -1.79 -5.69
CA PRO A 93 19.73 -0.80 -5.85
C PRO A 93 20.46 -0.58 -4.52
N GLY A 94 21.80 -0.65 -4.53
CA GLY A 94 22.60 -0.56 -3.31
C GLY A 94 22.53 -1.78 -2.37
N GLY A 95 21.98 -2.90 -2.86
CA GLY A 95 21.91 -4.15 -2.11
C GLY A 95 23.27 -4.78 -1.79
N ALA A 96 23.30 -5.63 -0.76
CA ALA A 96 24.52 -6.30 -0.30
C ALA A 96 25.00 -7.41 -1.25
N VAL A 97 24.10 -8.02 -2.04
CA VAL A 97 24.45 -9.06 -3.00
C VAL A 97 24.72 -8.43 -4.37
N PRO A 98 25.97 -8.40 -4.87
CA PRO A 98 26.34 -7.61 -6.06
C PRO A 98 25.56 -7.97 -7.32
N GLU A 99 25.24 -9.26 -7.52
CA GLU A 99 24.46 -9.75 -8.66
C GLU A 99 23.05 -9.12 -8.73
N TYR A 100 22.48 -8.78 -7.58
CA TYR A 100 21.15 -8.19 -7.48
C TYR A 100 21.17 -6.70 -7.15
N ALA A 101 22.35 -6.09 -7.00
CA ALA A 101 22.53 -4.67 -6.71
C ALA A 101 22.31 -3.78 -7.95
N ILE A 102 21.22 -4.01 -8.67
CA ILE A 102 20.95 -3.45 -9.99
C ILE A 102 19.80 -2.45 -9.92
N ASP A 103 19.99 -1.34 -10.61
CA ASP A 103 18.93 -0.39 -10.89
C ASP A 103 18.00 -0.90 -12.00
N CYS A 104 17.10 -1.82 -11.63
CA CYS A 104 16.29 -2.59 -12.59
C CYS A 104 15.07 -1.81 -13.11
N PRO A 105 14.79 -1.80 -14.44
CA PRO A 105 13.59 -1.17 -15.01
C PRO A 105 12.27 -1.84 -14.59
N ASN A 106 12.32 -3.05 -14.04
CA ASN A 106 11.16 -3.79 -13.58
C ASN A 106 10.89 -3.64 -12.08
N ARG A 107 11.81 -3.01 -11.33
CA ARG A 107 11.63 -2.76 -9.89
C ARG A 107 10.69 -1.58 -9.70
N LYS A 108 9.59 -1.76 -8.96
CA LYS A 108 8.71 -0.65 -8.56
C LYS A 108 9.53 0.40 -7.82
N PRO A 109 9.43 1.70 -8.16
CA PRO A 109 8.31 2.35 -8.84
C PRO A 109 8.34 2.34 -10.38
N ARG A 110 9.28 1.65 -11.02
CA ARG A 110 9.31 1.59 -12.49
C ARG A 110 8.27 0.62 -13.05
N PRO A 111 7.63 0.95 -14.18
CA PRO A 111 6.47 0.21 -14.66
C PRO A 111 6.82 -1.02 -15.52
N GLY A 112 8.09 -1.44 -15.59
CA GLY A 112 8.56 -2.44 -16.57
C GLY A 112 7.72 -3.70 -16.64
N PHE A 113 7.45 -4.36 -15.50
CA PHE A 113 6.61 -5.56 -15.49
C PHE A 113 5.15 -5.31 -15.86
N VAL A 114 4.59 -4.16 -15.48
CA VAL A 114 3.21 -3.80 -15.86
C VAL A 114 3.12 -3.57 -17.36
N LEU A 115 4.07 -2.83 -17.96
CA LEU A 115 4.13 -2.62 -19.41
C LEU A 115 4.34 -3.93 -20.18
N ASN A 116 5.20 -4.82 -19.68
CA ASN A 116 5.43 -6.14 -20.28
C ASN A 116 4.13 -6.97 -20.29
N ALA A 117 3.37 -6.98 -19.20
CA ALA A 117 2.10 -7.67 -19.12
C ALA A 117 1.04 -7.04 -20.02
N LEU A 118 0.91 -5.71 -20.04
CA LEU A 118 -0.02 -5.02 -20.96
C LEU A 118 0.25 -5.41 -22.42
N CYS A 119 1.52 -5.46 -22.82
CA CYS A 119 1.94 -5.91 -24.14
C CYS A 119 1.62 -7.39 -24.38
N ALA A 120 2.03 -8.29 -23.48
CA ALA A 120 1.86 -9.74 -23.63
C ALA A 120 0.38 -10.18 -23.70
N PHE A 121 -0.50 -9.45 -23.04
CA PHE A 121 -1.93 -9.71 -23.01
C PHE A 121 -2.74 -8.84 -23.98
N GLU A 122 -2.07 -7.98 -24.76
CA GLU A 122 -2.69 -6.99 -25.66
C GLU A 122 -3.78 -6.15 -24.96
N ALA A 123 -3.54 -5.82 -23.69
CA ALA A 123 -4.48 -5.12 -22.83
C ALA A 123 -4.26 -3.61 -22.90
N ARG A 124 -5.36 -2.85 -22.88
CA ARG A 124 -5.29 -1.38 -22.83
C ARG A 124 -5.19 -0.91 -21.38
N PRO A 125 -4.29 0.02 -21.04
CA PRO A 125 -4.10 0.47 -19.66
C PRO A 125 -5.39 0.93 -18.97
N GLY A 126 -6.22 1.70 -19.67
CA GLY A 126 -7.48 2.23 -19.13
C GLY A 126 -8.57 1.17 -18.86
N ASP A 127 -8.44 -0.05 -19.39
CA ASP A 127 -9.33 -1.17 -19.09
C ASP A 127 -8.82 -2.02 -17.91
N CYS A 128 -7.62 -1.72 -17.40
CA CYS A 128 -6.95 -2.46 -16.33
C CYS A 128 -7.08 -1.74 -14.97
N LEU A 129 -6.60 -2.40 -13.92
CA LEU A 129 -6.54 -1.82 -12.57
C LEU A 129 -5.30 -2.35 -11.86
N LEU A 130 -4.58 -1.49 -11.15
CA LEU A 130 -3.50 -1.87 -10.25
C LEU A 130 -3.92 -1.63 -8.80
N VAL A 131 -3.71 -2.66 -7.97
CA VAL A 131 -3.99 -2.64 -6.55
C VAL A 131 -2.72 -2.91 -5.75
N GLY A 132 -2.42 -2.04 -4.79
CA GLY A 132 -1.25 -2.14 -3.94
C GLY A 132 -1.39 -1.36 -2.63
N ASP A 133 -0.48 -1.57 -1.69
CA ASP A 133 -0.42 -0.90 -0.39
C ASP A 133 0.70 0.15 -0.31
N ALA A 134 1.62 0.18 -1.28
CA ALA A 134 2.73 1.11 -1.29
C ALA A 134 2.54 2.28 -2.28
N ILE A 135 3.12 3.44 -1.95
CA ILE A 135 3.21 4.57 -2.87
C ILE A 135 3.93 4.20 -4.17
N THR A 136 4.87 3.25 -4.10
CA THR A 136 5.56 2.74 -5.29
C THR A 136 4.62 2.00 -6.25
N ASP A 137 3.54 1.38 -5.76
CA ASP A 137 2.51 0.77 -6.60
C ASP A 137 1.68 1.82 -7.34
N LYS A 138 1.30 2.88 -6.62
CA LYS A 138 0.61 4.04 -7.22
C LYS A 138 1.46 4.68 -8.31
N GLN A 139 2.75 4.88 -8.05
CA GLN A 139 3.69 5.45 -9.03
C GLN A 139 3.85 4.56 -10.26
N VAL A 140 3.89 3.22 -10.10
CA VAL A 140 3.90 2.27 -11.22
C VAL A 140 2.64 2.41 -12.06
N ALA A 141 1.48 2.46 -11.42
CA ALA A 141 0.20 2.58 -12.08
C ALA A 141 0.11 3.87 -12.90
N GLU A 142 0.50 5.00 -12.29
CA GLU A 142 0.59 6.31 -12.95
C GLU A 142 1.54 6.29 -14.16
N ALA A 143 2.75 5.77 -13.99
CA ALA A 143 3.74 5.66 -15.06
C ALA A 143 3.31 4.72 -16.21
N ALA A 144 2.46 3.73 -15.92
CA ALA A 144 1.90 2.81 -16.91
C ALA A 144 0.57 3.31 -17.52
N GLY A 145 -0.01 4.41 -17.03
CA GLY A 145 -1.34 4.88 -17.42
C GLY A 145 -2.48 3.96 -16.99
N VAL A 146 -2.27 3.15 -15.95
CA VAL A 146 -3.25 2.20 -15.40
C VAL A 146 -3.95 2.84 -14.19
N PRO A 147 -5.29 2.77 -14.08
CA PRO A 147 -6.01 3.17 -12.87
C PRO A 147 -5.44 2.47 -11.62
N PHE A 148 -5.32 3.22 -10.52
CA PHE A 148 -4.84 2.68 -9.24
C PHE A 148 -5.95 2.63 -8.19
N ARG A 149 -5.89 1.64 -7.30
CA ARG A 149 -6.66 1.63 -6.06
C ARG A 149 -5.83 1.07 -4.91
N TRP A 150 -5.87 1.74 -3.76
CA TRP A 150 -5.26 1.21 -2.55
C TRP A 150 -5.89 -0.11 -2.11
N ALA A 151 -5.05 -1.04 -1.64
CA ALA A 151 -5.47 -2.37 -1.22
C ALA A 151 -6.49 -2.34 -0.07
N ASP A 152 -6.35 -1.42 0.90
CA ASP A 152 -7.34 -1.22 1.97
C ASP A 152 -8.74 -0.94 1.40
N ARG A 153 -8.84 -0.06 0.40
CA ARG A 153 -10.11 0.26 -0.24
C ARG A 153 -10.64 -0.86 -1.12
N PHE A 154 -9.75 -1.50 -1.86
CA PHE A 154 -10.13 -2.54 -2.80
C PHE A 154 -10.70 -3.78 -2.08
N PHE A 155 -10.09 -4.17 -0.96
CA PHE A 155 -10.49 -5.34 -0.18
C PHE A 155 -11.39 -5.00 1.02
N GLY A 156 -11.66 -3.73 1.30
CA GLY A 156 -12.53 -3.31 2.41
C GLY A 156 -11.89 -3.51 3.78
N ARG A 157 -10.60 -3.21 3.91
CA ARG A 157 -9.78 -3.39 5.11
C ARG A 157 -9.45 -2.04 5.76
N PRO A 158 -9.02 -2.02 7.04
CA PRO A 158 -8.43 -0.82 7.63
C PRO A 158 -7.23 -0.32 6.82
N ILE A 159 -6.99 0.99 6.86
CA ILE A 159 -5.85 1.60 6.16
C ILE A 159 -4.54 1.02 6.70
N ASP A 160 -3.70 0.56 5.79
CA ASP A 160 -2.32 0.17 6.05
C ASP A 160 -1.53 0.45 4.76
N ARG A 161 -0.74 1.54 4.75
CA ARG A 161 -0.10 2.05 3.54
C ARG A 161 1.34 2.44 3.78
N GLY A 162 2.22 2.00 2.88
CA GLY A 162 3.63 2.40 2.84
C GLY A 162 3.83 3.64 1.99
N LEU A 163 4.19 4.77 2.60
CA LEU A 163 4.31 6.07 1.94
C LEU A 163 5.72 6.65 2.11
N HIS A 164 6.05 7.65 1.29
CA HIS A 164 7.25 8.48 1.47
C HIS A 164 6.86 9.85 2.01
N ALA A 165 7.54 10.28 3.07
CA ALA A 165 7.49 11.66 3.56
C ALA A 165 8.24 12.61 2.59
N LEU A 166 8.14 13.93 2.82
CA LEU A 166 8.76 14.92 1.93
C LEU A 166 10.28 14.82 1.93
N ASP A 167 10.86 14.39 3.06
CA ASP A 167 12.29 14.11 3.19
C ASP A 167 12.72 12.79 2.50
N GLY A 168 11.79 12.09 1.84
CA GLY A 168 12.00 10.81 1.17
C GLY A 168 11.96 9.60 2.11
N SER A 169 11.80 9.78 3.42
CA SER A 169 11.80 8.67 4.36
C SER A 169 10.54 7.80 4.23
N TRP A 170 10.72 6.49 4.41
CA TRP A 170 9.62 5.54 4.40
C TRP A 170 8.83 5.63 5.70
N VAL A 171 7.50 5.67 5.58
CA VAL A 171 6.56 5.80 6.69
C VAL A 171 5.38 4.86 6.47
N GLN A 172 5.03 4.08 7.49
CA GLN A 172 3.82 3.28 7.46
C GLN A 172 2.65 4.08 8.05
N VAL A 173 1.63 4.36 7.26
CA VAL A 173 0.40 5.01 7.73
C VAL A 173 -0.67 3.95 7.96
N ARG A 174 -1.14 3.82 9.21
CA ARG A 174 -2.11 2.81 9.62
C ARG A 174 -3.33 3.40 10.29
N GLN A 175 -4.49 2.84 10.00
CA GLN A 175 -5.68 3.04 10.80
C GLN A 175 -5.54 2.23 12.08
N VAL A 176 -5.66 2.92 13.21
CA VAL A 176 -5.75 2.29 14.52
C VAL A 176 -7.21 2.27 14.97
N GLY A 177 -7.61 1.18 15.63
CA GLY A 177 -8.96 1.05 16.21
C GLY A 177 -9.18 2.01 17.39
N GLU A 178 -10.33 1.85 18.08
CA GLU A 178 -10.65 2.64 19.28
C GLU A 178 -9.65 2.45 20.44
N LEU A 179 -8.85 1.38 20.42
CA LEU A 179 -7.84 1.08 21.44
C LEU A 179 -6.49 1.73 21.10
N ASP A 180 -6.05 2.60 22.01
CA ASP A 180 -4.80 3.36 21.95
C ASP A 180 -3.58 2.44 22.11
N PRO A 181 -2.68 2.33 21.11
CA PRO A 181 -1.41 1.61 21.25
C PRO A 181 -0.44 2.24 22.25
N LEU A 182 -0.67 3.49 22.69
CA LEU A 182 0.19 4.27 23.58
C LEU A 182 -0.40 4.49 24.98
N GLY A 183 -1.55 3.87 25.30
CA GLY A 183 -2.19 3.99 26.61
C GLY A 183 -2.96 5.30 26.79
N GLY A 184 -4.27 5.21 26.51
CA GLY A 184 -5.28 6.24 26.78
C GLY A 184 -6.66 5.63 26.62
N PRO A 185 -7.69 6.09 27.35
CA PRO A 185 -9.03 5.49 27.25
C PRO A 185 -9.57 5.63 25.82
N ALA A 186 -10.13 4.53 25.31
CA ALA A 186 -10.99 4.51 24.13
C ALA A 186 -12.19 5.43 24.39
N GLY A 187 -12.09 6.69 23.98
CA GLY A 187 -13.20 7.64 24.09
C GLY A 187 -14.23 7.33 23.00
N ALA A 188 -15.50 7.23 23.39
CA ALA A 188 -16.66 6.98 22.50
C ALA A 188 -16.90 8.04 21.40
N ASP A 189 -16.08 9.10 21.35
CA ASP A 189 -16.20 10.27 20.48
C ASP A 189 -15.20 10.28 19.30
N ARG A 190 -14.70 9.11 18.84
CA ARG A 190 -13.74 9.04 17.71
C ARG A 190 -14.32 8.27 16.52
N ASP A 191 -14.12 8.82 15.33
CA ASP A 191 -14.62 8.26 14.06
C ASP A 191 -13.56 7.40 13.37
N MET A 192 -12.31 7.87 13.35
CA MET A 192 -11.14 7.17 12.80
C MET A 192 -9.86 7.84 13.32
N CYS A 193 -8.82 7.06 13.62
CA CYS A 193 -7.47 7.56 13.87
C CYS A 193 -6.47 6.92 12.90
N LEU A 194 -5.57 7.73 12.37
CA LEU A 194 -4.40 7.33 11.61
C LEU A 194 -3.15 7.58 12.45
N VAL A 195 -2.20 6.67 12.36
CA VAL A 195 -0.84 6.85 12.88
C VAL A 195 0.16 6.73 11.76
N ALA A 196 1.18 7.58 11.78
CA ALA A 196 2.38 7.45 10.99
C ALA A 196 3.44 6.77 11.86
N GLU A 197 3.97 5.64 11.40
CA GLU A 197 5.02 4.89 12.08
C GLU A 197 6.29 4.87 11.24
N LYS A 198 7.43 5.09 11.89
CA LYS A 198 8.77 4.95 11.31
C LYS A 198 9.63 4.21 12.33
N ASP A 199 10.36 3.19 11.87
CA ASP A 199 11.27 2.37 12.69
C ASP A 199 10.71 1.74 13.99
N GLY A 200 9.38 1.72 14.16
CA GLY A 200 8.69 1.11 15.31
C GLY A 200 8.07 2.12 16.24
N GLU A 201 8.26 3.38 15.94
CA GLU A 201 7.79 4.48 16.73
C GLU A 201 6.68 5.20 15.99
N ILE A 202 5.62 5.53 16.71
CA ILE A 202 4.56 6.40 16.20
C ILE A 202 5.12 7.82 16.21
N ILE A 203 5.32 8.38 15.02
CA ILE A 203 5.91 9.71 14.82
C ILE A 203 4.84 10.79 14.56
N GLY A 204 3.61 10.36 14.27
CA GLY A 204 2.48 11.27 14.11
C GLY A 204 1.13 10.55 14.22
N ARG A 205 0.09 11.30 14.53
CA ARG A 205 -1.27 10.82 14.75
C ARG A 205 -2.28 11.86 14.30
N LEU A 206 -3.26 11.44 13.51
CA LEU A 206 -4.43 12.25 13.14
C LEU A 206 -5.69 11.50 13.54
N CYS A 207 -6.55 12.12 14.35
CA CYS A 207 -7.84 11.54 14.76
C CYS A 207 -9.00 12.43 14.31
N LEU A 208 -9.98 11.83 13.66
CA LEU A 208 -11.27 12.43 13.33
C LEU A 208 -12.24 12.13 14.47
N LEU A 209 -12.93 13.16 14.98
CA LEU A 209 -13.81 13.05 16.16
C LEU A 209 -15.29 12.96 15.75
N ARG A 210 -16.06 12.12 16.44
CA ARG A 210 -17.53 12.09 16.42
C ARG A 210 -18.05 13.08 17.46
N ALA A 211 -18.49 14.27 17.06
CA ALA A 211 -19.40 15.05 17.90
C ALA A 211 -20.26 16.04 17.10
N GLN A 212 -21.48 16.21 17.60
CA GLN A 212 -22.65 16.91 17.06
C GLN A 212 -22.34 18.32 16.52
N GLY A 213 -22.30 18.48 15.19
CA GLY A 213 -22.44 19.77 14.53
C GLY A 213 -21.17 20.57 14.20
N ALA A 214 -19.96 20.02 14.41
CA ALA A 214 -18.73 20.61 13.87
C ALA A 214 -17.68 19.53 13.52
N ALA A 215 -17.09 19.65 12.33
CA ALA A 215 -16.03 18.77 11.86
C ALA A 215 -14.72 18.97 12.64
N ASN A 216 -14.53 18.19 13.71
CA ASN A 216 -13.35 18.29 14.58
C ASN A 216 -12.35 17.14 14.33
N TRP A 217 -11.07 17.50 14.29
CA TRP A 217 -9.94 16.58 14.20
C TRP A 217 -8.81 17.04 15.14
N THR A 218 -7.95 16.10 15.54
CA THR A 218 -6.69 16.39 16.23
C THR A 218 -5.53 15.89 15.40
N LEU A 219 -4.45 16.66 15.33
CA LEU A 219 -3.20 16.28 14.70
C LEU A 219 -2.06 16.50 15.69
N ASP A 220 -1.26 15.46 15.89
CA ASP A 220 -0.05 15.51 16.70
C ASP A 220 1.10 14.86 15.93
N VAL A 221 2.24 15.52 15.88
CA VAL A 221 3.46 15.04 15.22
C VAL A 221 4.63 15.37 16.14
N GLY A 222 5.46 14.37 16.43
CA GLY A 222 6.61 14.54 17.31
C GLY A 222 7.53 15.64 16.80
N ASP A 223 8.12 16.42 17.71
CA ASP A 223 8.86 17.65 17.36
C ASP A 223 10.01 17.41 16.37
N ALA A 224 10.66 16.24 16.44
CA ALA A 224 11.72 15.84 15.50
C ALA A 224 11.23 15.57 14.06
N HIS A 225 9.92 15.43 13.85
CA HIS A 225 9.28 15.11 12.58
C HIS A 225 8.40 16.24 12.03
N ARG A 226 8.28 17.36 12.75
CA ARG A 226 7.55 18.53 12.26
C ARG A 226 8.19 19.07 10.97
N GLY A 227 7.36 19.36 9.98
CA GLY A 227 7.83 19.88 8.68
C GLY A 227 8.48 18.84 7.77
N THR A 228 8.54 17.56 8.18
CA THR A 228 8.97 16.46 7.29
C THR A 228 7.85 15.98 6.35
N GLY A 229 6.65 16.55 6.49
CA GLY A 229 5.48 16.24 5.66
C GLY A 229 4.58 15.13 6.23
N ILE A 230 4.82 14.67 7.45
CA ILE A 230 3.99 13.67 8.13
C ILE A 230 2.56 14.19 8.33
N GLU A 231 2.43 15.47 8.65
CA GLU A 231 1.15 16.17 8.78
C GLU A 231 0.33 16.06 7.48
N ALA A 232 0.97 16.38 6.36
CA ALA A 232 0.35 16.34 5.03
C ALA A 232 0.02 14.89 4.62
N LEU A 233 0.89 13.93 4.90
CA LEU A 233 0.63 12.51 4.64
C LEU A 233 -0.61 11.99 5.38
N LEU A 234 -0.72 12.31 6.67
CA LEU A 234 -1.87 11.91 7.49
C LEU A 234 -3.15 12.58 7.00
N ALA A 235 -3.11 13.89 6.72
CA ALA A 235 -4.26 14.64 6.22
C ALA A 235 -4.72 14.14 4.84
N GLN A 236 -3.78 13.92 3.90
CA GLN A 236 -4.09 13.38 2.57
C GLN A 236 -4.70 11.97 2.66
N THR A 237 -4.14 11.11 3.50
CA THR A 237 -4.67 9.75 3.71
C THR A 237 -6.08 9.79 4.31
N ALA A 238 -6.32 10.69 5.27
CA ALA A 238 -7.65 10.91 5.84
C ALA A 238 -8.63 11.44 4.78
N LEU A 239 -8.24 12.39 3.93
CA LEU A 239 -9.08 12.92 2.85
C LEU A 239 -9.49 11.86 1.84
N GLU A 240 -8.59 10.93 1.53
CA GLU A 240 -8.94 9.79 0.71
C GLU A 240 -10.01 8.98 1.43
N TRP A 241 -9.85 8.68 2.72
CA TRP A 241 -10.81 7.91 3.54
C TRP A 241 -12.19 8.54 3.71
N ILE A 242 -12.28 9.84 3.99
CA ILE A 242 -13.48 10.55 4.49
C ILE A 242 -14.74 10.32 3.62
N GLY A 243 -14.57 10.09 2.31
CA GLY A 243 -15.67 9.90 1.37
C GLY A 243 -16.47 11.19 1.18
N ASP A 244 -17.80 11.09 1.22
CA ASP A 244 -18.73 12.18 0.88
C ASP A 244 -19.13 13.10 2.06
N ARG A 245 -18.51 12.95 3.24
CA ARG A 245 -18.75 13.83 4.40
C ARG A 245 -18.17 15.23 4.13
N GLN A 246 -18.94 16.08 3.46
CA GLN A 246 -18.47 17.36 2.91
C GLN A 246 -17.84 18.29 3.95
N GLU A 247 -18.44 18.45 5.12
CA GLU A 247 -17.91 19.33 6.17
C GLU A 247 -16.58 18.82 6.72
N LEU A 248 -16.47 17.52 7.01
CA LEU A 248 -15.24 16.89 7.47
C LEU A 248 -14.14 16.94 6.40
N ARG A 249 -14.52 16.71 5.15
CA ARG A 249 -13.61 16.81 4.00
C ARG A 249 -13.08 18.23 3.84
N ARG A 250 -13.93 19.25 3.97
CA ARG A 250 -13.51 20.66 3.89
C ARG A 250 -12.54 21.00 5.01
N SER A 251 -12.88 20.66 6.26
CA SER A 251 -12.05 20.92 7.43
C SER A 251 -10.64 20.30 7.32
N VAL A 252 -10.53 19.06 6.85
CA VAL A 252 -9.22 18.41 6.65
C VAL A 252 -8.50 18.94 5.40
N ALA A 253 -9.21 19.39 4.37
CA ALA A 253 -8.61 20.02 3.21
C ALA A 253 -8.01 21.40 3.53
N ASP A 254 -8.68 22.18 4.40
CA ASP A 254 -8.18 23.46 4.89
C ASP A 254 -6.89 23.26 5.70
N LEU A 255 -6.83 22.22 6.54
CA LEU A 255 -5.59 21.79 7.22
C LEU A 255 -4.46 21.52 6.20
N LEU A 256 -4.71 20.68 5.21
CA LEU A 256 -3.71 20.32 4.21
C LEU A 256 -3.21 21.54 3.42
N THR A 257 -4.11 22.48 3.11
CA THR A 257 -3.77 23.72 2.42
C THR A 257 -2.90 24.63 3.30
N GLY A 258 -3.25 24.77 4.59
CA GLY A 258 -2.43 25.53 5.55
C GLY A 258 -1.01 24.99 5.67
N LEU A 259 -0.87 23.66 5.80
CA LEU A 259 0.44 22.98 5.87
C LEU A 259 1.28 23.19 4.61
N SER A 260 0.64 23.33 3.44
CA SER A 260 1.33 23.55 2.16
C SER A 260 1.77 25.01 1.97
N SER A 261 1.25 25.94 2.77
CA SER A 261 1.57 27.37 2.67
C SER A 261 2.67 27.84 3.62
N GLU A 262 3.07 26.98 4.58
CA GLU A 262 4.11 27.26 5.58
C GLU A 262 5.49 26.64 5.24
N GLY A 263 5.59 25.86 4.15
CA GLY A 263 6.83 25.24 3.66
C GLY A 263 7.30 25.82 2.33
#